data_AF-A0A934IEX0-F1
#
_entry.id   AF-A0A934IEX0-F1
#
_cell.length_a   1.000
_cell.length_b   1.000
_cell.length_c   1.000
_cell.angle_alpha   90.00
_cell.angle_beta   90.00
_cell.angle_gamma   90.00
#
_symmetry.space_group_name_H-M   'P 1'
#
loop_
_entity.id
_entity.type
_entity.pdbx_description
1 polymer ?
#
loop_
_entity_poly.entity_id
_entity_poly.type
_entity_poly.pdbx_seq_one_letter_code
_entity_poly.pdbx_strand_id
1 'polypeptide(L)'
;MTFVISGDVDIEITVSETAKGDLDMTLSVLNDDGAAGDIKNVSFDFADPDLLDGLIAKGANISKSSPNENAFDNPGKGPGFKGGKTNDPEAQDVSVKLGPAGRGSDEPDETSFTLSHPQFDLSLLDIEAMDFTVVLEDAEASDASVTIGGSAPAATEMDEPPQEQPPAEDATQDAPPQAEVLEDETQVDYGDLGTGLDGAVTGDDDLLLLDPLTEEQQADFDTPEDPFQDPLEVA
;
A
#
# COMPACT_ATOMS: atom_id res chain seq x y z
N MET A 1 9.47 -1.48 -8.04
CA MET A 1 9.58 -2.81 -7.39
C MET A 1 8.66 -3.78 -8.11
N THR A 2 9.10 -5.01 -8.39
CA THR A 2 8.25 -6.08 -8.96
C THR A 2 8.55 -7.39 -8.26
N PHE A 3 7.53 -8.14 -7.87
CA PHE A 3 7.66 -9.41 -7.18
C PHE A 3 6.48 -10.34 -7.49
N VAL A 4 6.66 -11.63 -7.20
CA VAL A 4 5.63 -12.65 -7.43
C VAL A 4 5.24 -13.27 -6.10
N ILE A 5 3.94 -13.35 -5.86
CA ILE A 5 3.35 -14.14 -4.78
C ILE A 5 2.93 -15.49 -5.37
N SER A 6 3.56 -16.56 -4.91
CA SER A 6 3.27 -17.91 -5.39
C SER A 6 2.16 -18.61 -4.60
N GLY A 7 1.29 -19.30 -5.34
CA GLY A 7 0.20 -20.11 -4.82
C GLY A 7 -0.20 -21.20 -5.81
N ASP A 8 -1.47 -21.58 -5.80
CA ASP A 8 -2.05 -22.42 -6.88
C ASP A 8 -2.02 -21.68 -8.24
N VAL A 9 -2.03 -20.35 -8.18
CA VAL A 9 -1.83 -19.41 -9.28
C VAL A 9 -0.77 -18.40 -8.81
N ASP A 10 0.14 -18.00 -9.68
CA ASP A 10 1.16 -17.00 -9.35
C ASP A 10 0.61 -15.59 -9.64
N ILE A 11 0.80 -14.63 -8.74
CA ILE A 11 0.42 -13.22 -8.97
C ILE A 11 1.68 -12.36 -9.00
N GLU A 12 1.91 -11.66 -10.11
CA GLU A 12 2.90 -10.59 -10.18
C GLU A 12 2.31 -9.28 -9.65
N ILE A 13 3.04 -8.64 -8.75
CA ILE A 13 2.73 -7.30 -8.24
C ILE A 13 3.88 -6.40 -8.63
N THR A 14 3.57 -5.34 -9.37
CA THR A 14 4.48 -4.25 -9.70
C THR A 14 4.03 -2.98 -9.00
N VAL A 15 4.94 -2.36 -8.26
CA VAL A 15 4.73 -1.06 -7.61
C VAL A 15 5.78 -0.07 -8.08
N SER A 16 5.35 1.11 -8.50
CA SER A 16 6.25 2.20 -8.93
C SER A 16 5.87 3.52 -8.29
N GLU A 17 6.87 4.23 -7.78
CA GLU A 17 6.72 5.63 -7.39
C GLU A 17 6.51 6.51 -8.62
N THR A 18 5.56 7.42 -8.51
CA THR A 18 5.34 8.47 -9.49
C THR A 18 6.12 9.72 -9.13
N ALA A 19 6.34 10.61 -10.10
CA ALA A 19 6.97 11.91 -9.85
C ALA A 19 6.18 12.85 -8.92
N LYS A 20 4.98 12.45 -8.48
CA LYS A 20 4.11 13.21 -7.58
C LYS A 20 4.12 12.69 -6.14
N GLY A 21 4.89 11.64 -5.83
CA GLY A 21 4.81 10.98 -4.53
C GLY A 21 3.60 10.05 -4.39
N ASP A 22 2.99 9.63 -5.50
CA ASP A 22 1.97 8.56 -5.48
C ASP A 22 2.62 7.19 -5.78
N LEU A 23 2.00 6.09 -5.36
CA LEU A 23 2.39 4.73 -5.75
C LEU A 23 1.40 4.17 -6.78
N ASP A 24 1.90 3.85 -7.97
CA ASP A 24 1.14 3.10 -8.97
C ASP A 24 1.34 1.59 -8.72
N MET A 25 0.22 0.89 -8.52
CA MET A 25 0.16 -0.55 -8.24
C MET A 25 -0.48 -1.26 -9.43
N THR A 26 0.20 -2.28 -9.95
CA THR A 26 -0.30 -3.17 -11.00
C THR A 26 -0.21 -4.59 -10.50
N LEU A 27 -1.31 -5.34 -10.60
CA LEU A 27 -1.36 -6.76 -10.28
C LEU A 27 -1.68 -7.53 -11.55
N SER A 28 -0.97 -8.62 -11.79
CA SER A 28 -1.18 -9.49 -12.94
C SER A 28 -1.17 -10.96 -12.53
N VAL A 29 -2.12 -11.72 -13.02
CA VAL A 29 -2.19 -13.17 -12.87
C VAL A 29 -1.22 -13.81 -13.86
N LEU A 30 -0.29 -14.62 -13.36
CA LEU A 30 0.70 -15.34 -14.15
C LEU A 30 0.27 -16.80 -14.36
N ASN A 31 0.69 -17.35 -15.50
CA ASN A 31 0.52 -18.77 -15.86
C ASN A 31 -0.93 -19.26 -15.78
N ASP A 32 -1.88 -18.44 -16.24
CA ASP A 32 -3.26 -18.86 -16.32
C ASP A 32 -3.45 -19.85 -17.50
N ASP A 33 -3.68 -21.12 -17.16
CA ASP A 33 -4.16 -22.14 -18.12
C ASP A 33 -5.69 -22.02 -18.35
N GLY A 34 -6.32 -20.93 -17.90
CA GLY A 34 -7.76 -20.68 -17.89
C GLY A 34 -8.45 -21.15 -16.60
N ALA A 35 -7.69 -21.33 -15.51
CA ALA A 35 -8.18 -21.85 -14.23
C ALA A 35 -8.15 -20.79 -13.11
N ALA A 36 -7.39 -19.72 -13.27
CA ALA A 36 -7.41 -18.59 -12.38
C ALA A 36 -8.60 -17.68 -12.74
N GLY A 37 -9.43 -17.30 -11.76
CA GLY A 37 -10.44 -16.27 -12.00
C GLY A 37 -9.95 -14.88 -11.58
N ASP A 38 -10.81 -13.89 -11.76
CA ASP A 38 -10.45 -12.48 -11.60
C ASP A 38 -9.91 -12.13 -10.21
N ILE A 39 -9.01 -11.14 -10.19
CA ILE A 39 -8.61 -10.46 -8.96
C ILE A 39 -9.81 -9.68 -8.40
N LYS A 40 -10.28 -10.05 -7.21
CA LYS A 40 -11.41 -9.39 -6.53
C LYS A 40 -10.99 -8.45 -5.41
N ASN A 41 -9.87 -8.74 -4.78
CA ASN A 41 -9.42 -7.94 -3.64
C ASN A 41 -7.91 -8.07 -3.49
N VAL A 42 -7.26 -6.96 -3.17
CA VAL A 42 -5.90 -6.96 -2.64
C VAL A 42 -5.92 -6.30 -1.27
N SER A 43 -5.17 -6.83 -0.33
CA SER A 43 -5.01 -6.26 0.99
C SER A 43 -3.55 -6.40 1.42
N PHE A 44 -3.01 -5.41 2.12
CA PHE A 44 -1.59 -5.34 2.44
C PHE A 44 -1.32 -4.49 3.68
N ASP A 45 -0.19 -4.75 4.33
CA ASP A 45 0.30 -3.96 5.45
C ASP A 45 1.00 -2.70 4.96
N PHE A 46 1.04 -1.68 5.81
CA PHE A 46 1.70 -0.41 5.51
C PHE A 46 2.71 -0.09 6.61
N ALA A 47 3.94 0.24 6.23
CA ALA A 47 5.04 0.36 7.19
C ALA A 47 4.85 1.53 8.17
N ASP A 48 4.30 2.64 7.68
CA ASP A 48 4.03 3.83 8.49
C ASP A 48 2.52 3.99 8.77
N PRO A 49 2.04 3.68 9.99
CA PRO A 49 0.63 3.79 10.34
C PRO A 49 0.13 5.23 10.32
N ASP A 50 1.00 6.23 10.46
CA ASP A 50 0.59 7.65 10.44
C ASP A 50 0.11 8.09 9.03
N LEU A 51 0.51 7.35 7.98
CA LEU A 51 0.08 7.60 6.60
C LEU A 51 -1.25 6.94 6.23
N LEU A 52 -1.79 6.07 7.09
CA LEU A 52 -3.06 5.38 6.83
C LEU A 52 -4.24 6.34 6.84
N ASP A 53 -4.23 7.32 7.75
CA ASP A 53 -5.26 8.35 7.78
C ASP A 53 -5.05 9.33 6.62
N GLY A 54 -5.97 9.32 5.66
CA GLY A 54 -5.87 10.13 4.45
C GLY A 54 -5.32 9.40 3.23
N LEU A 55 -4.97 8.11 3.35
CA LEU A 55 -4.59 7.28 2.20
C LEU A 55 -5.77 7.09 1.24
N ILE A 56 -5.54 7.29 -0.06
CA ILE A 56 -6.58 7.22 -1.09
C ILE A 56 -6.14 6.29 -2.22
N ALA A 57 -6.90 5.21 -2.45
CA ALA A 57 -6.75 4.35 -3.62
C ALA A 57 -7.73 4.76 -4.73
N LYS A 58 -7.23 4.94 -5.96
CA LYS A 58 -8.02 5.28 -7.16
C LYS A 58 -7.64 4.41 -8.35
N GLY A 59 -8.64 3.86 -9.04
CA GLY A 59 -8.45 3.07 -10.25
C GLY A 59 -9.78 2.82 -10.92
N ALA A 60 -9.77 2.49 -12.22
CA ALA A 60 -10.99 2.25 -12.99
C ALA A 60 -11.81 1.06 -12.44
N ASN A 61 -11.12 0.08 -11.86
CA ASN A 61 -11.71 -1.16 -11.37
C ASN A 61 -11.91 -1.17 -9.85
N ILE A 62 -11.65 -0.08 -9.13
CA ILE A 62 -11.88 -0.03 -7.68
C ILE A 62 -13.38 0.16 -7.41
N SER A 63 -13.98 -0.80 -6.71
CA SER A 63 -15.35 -0.66 -6.19
C SER A 63 -15.38 -0.04 -4.79
N LYS A 64 -14.37 -0.36 -3.98
CA LYS A 64 -14.24 0.15 -2.61
C LYS A 64 -12.78 0.07 -2.20
N SER A 65 -12.33 1.09 -1.47
CA SER A 65 -11.07 1.05 -0.72
C SER A 65 -11.36 1.38 0.74
N SER A 66 -10.55 0.86 1.64
CA SER A 66 -10.68 1.10 3.07
C SER A 66 -9.30 0.99 3.71
N PRO A 67 -8.59 2.11 3.92
CA PRO A 67 -7.45 2.14 4.82
C PRO A 67 -7.96 2.15 6.26
N ASN A 68 -7.44 1.26 7.09
CA ASN A 68 -7.69 1.21 8.52
C ASN A 68 -6.66 0.28 9.17
N GLU A 69 -5.89 0.80 10.12
CA GLU A 69 -4.83 0.06 10.81
C GLU A 69 -5.35 -1.27 11.39
N ASN A 70 -4.62 -2.36 11.12
CA ASN A 70 -4.88 -3.70 11.64
C ASN A 70 -6.36 -4.13 11.51
N ALA A 71 -7.01 -3.77 10.41
CA ALA A 71 -8.45 -3.88 10.31
C ALA A 71 -8.94 -5.00 9.42
N PHE A 72 -8.07 -5.63 8.62
CA PHE A 72 -8.47 -6.68 7.68
C PHE A 72 -7.77 -7.97 8.05
N ASP A 73 -8.54 -9.02 8.36
CA ASP A 73 -7.96 -10.32 8.67
C ASP A 73 -6.89 -10.73 7.65
N ASN A 74 -5.68 -11.01 8.13
CA ASN A 74 -4.67 -11.70 7.36
C ASN A 74 -5.00 -13.20 7.43
N PRO A 75 -5.40 -13.83 6.31
CA PRO A 75 -5.74 -15.25 6.31
C PRO A 75 -4.52 -16.16 6.60
N GLY A 76 -3.33 -15.59 6.72
CA GLY A 76 -2.08 -16.32 6.71
C GLY A 76 -1.85 -16.98 5.35
N LYS A 77 -0.82 -17.83 5.27
CA LYS A 77 -0.44 -18.55 4.03
C LYS A 77 -1.37 -19.74 3.72
N GLY A 78 -2.68 -19.63 3.95
CA GLY A 78 -3.63 -20.75 3.87
C GLY A 78 -4.90 -20.44 3.07
N PRO A 79 -5.49 -21.43 2.39
CA PRO A 79 -6.70 -21.23 1.60
C PRO A 79 -7.96 -21.10 2.47
N GLY A 80 -8.79 -20.10 2.16
CA GLY A 80 -10.16 -19.99 2.66
C GLY A 80 -10.42 -18.71 3.45
N PHE A 81 -10.67 -17.61 2.74
CA PHE A 81 -10.98 -16.33 3.37
C PHE A 81 -12.45 -15.91 3.23
N LYS A 82 -12.99 -15.34 4.31
CA LYS A 82 -14.22 -14.54 4.30
C LYS A 82 -13.90 -13.20 4.95
N GLY A 83 -13.73 -12.16 4.12
CA GLY A 83 -13.42 -10.80 4.54
C GLY A 83 -14.23 -10.30 5.73
N GLY A 84 -13.57 -10.19 6.88
CA GLY A 84 -14.07 -9.59 8.11
C GLY A 84 -13.12 -8.51 8.61
N LYS A 85 -13.65 -7.56 9.38
CA LYS A 85 -12.81 -6.65 10.15
C LYS A 85 -12.39 -7.31 11.45
N THR A 86 -11.12 -7.26 11.81
CA THR A 86 -10.63 -7.76 13.11
C THR A 86 -9.75 -6.74 13.82
N ASN A 87 -9.38 -7.08 15.06
CA ASN A 87 -8.39 -6.36 15.86
C ASN A 87 -7.16 -7.27 16.07
N ASP A 88 -6.82 -8.04 15.04
CA ASP A 88 -5.69 -8.96 15.06
C ASP A 88 -4.41 -8.17 14.80
N PRO A 89 -3.34 -8.27 15.60
CA PRO A 89 -2.06 -7.63 15.29
C PRO A 89 -1.39 -8.16 14.01
N GLU A 90 -1.88 -9.26 13.43
CA GLU A 90 -1.47 -9.74 12.11
C GLU A 90 -2.38 -9.20 10.98
N ALA A 91 -3.41 -8.40 11.30
CA ALA A 91 -4.35 -7.88 10.32
C ALA A 91 -3.70 -6.82 9.41
N GLN A 92 -4.16 -6.79 8.17
CA GLN A 92 -3.68 -5.87 7.16
C GLN A 92 -4.31 -4.48 7.32
N ASP A 93 -3.56 -3.48 6.88
CA ASP A 93 -3.90 -2.06 7.08
C ASP A 93 -4.73 -1.48 5.93
N VAL A 94 -4.50 -1.96 4.72
CA VAL A 94 -5.14 -1.44 3.52
C VAL A 94 -5.88 -2.56 2.80
N SER A 95 -7.14 -2.32 2.47
CA SER A 95 -7.93 -3.21 1.62
C SER A 95 -8.51 -2.48 0.42
N VAL A 96 -8.23 -2.99 -0.78
CA VAL A 96 -8.75 -2.49 -2.05
C VAL A 96 -9.59 -3.60 -2.70
N LYS A 97 -10.90 -3.39 -2.66
CA LYS A 97 -11.87 -4.26 -3.33
C LYS A 97 -12.07 -3.81 -4.77
N LEU A 98 -11.81 -4.73 -5.67
CA LEU A 98 -12.02 -4.55 -7.09
C LEU A 98 -13.47 -4.90 -7.41
N GLY A 99 -14.11 -4.05 -8.21
CA GLY A 99 -15.45 -4.27 -8.71
C GLY A 99 -15.47 -5.35 -9.77
N PRO A 100 -16.66 -5.85 -10.15
CA PRO A 100 -16.75 -6.81 -11.22
C PRO A 100 -16.20 -6.16 -12.51
N ALA A 101 -15.05 -6.65 -12.99
CA ALA A 101 -14.84 -6.67 -14.43
C ALA A 101 -16.03 -7.46 -15.01
N GLY A 102 -16.77 -6.85 -15.93
CA GLY A 102 -18.09 -7.35 -16.29
C GLY A 102 -17.98 -8.68 -17.02
N ARG A 103 -18.67 -9.72 -16.48
CA ARG A 103 -19.05 -11.02 -17.10
C ARG A 103 -18.95 -11.02 -18.63
N GLY A 104 -17.75 -11.18 -19.13
CA GLY A 104 -17.42 -11.04 -20.53
C GLY A 104 -16.04 -11.64 -20.71
N SER A 105 -15.90 -12.54 -21.69
CA SER A 105 -14.76 -13.44 -21.93
C SER A 105 -13.39 -12.78 -22.20
N ASP A 106 -13.22 -11.52 -21.82
CA ASP A 106 -12.03 -10.68 -21.89
C ASP A 106 -11.82 -9.93 -20.55
N GLU A 107 -12.09 -10.57 -19.42
CA GLU A 107 -11.82 -10.01 -18.09
C GLU A 107 -10.31 -9.94 -17.84
N PRO A 108 -9.81 -8.91 -17.15
CA PRO A 108 -8.39 -8.67 -17.18
C PRO A 108 -7.74 -9.46 -16.05
N ASP A 109 -6.94 -10.43 -16.45
CA ASP A 109 -5.82 -11.02 -15.69
C ASP A 109 -4.84 -9.94 -15.16
N GLU A 110 -5.12 -8.65 -15.36
CA GLU A 110 -4.33 -7.51 -14.95
C GLU A 110 -5.22 -6.37 -14.42
N THR A 111 -4.84 -5.74 -13.33
CA THR A 111 -5.52 -4.53 -12.85
C THR A 111 -4.52 -3.56 -12.27
N SER A 112 -4.84 -2.26 -12.36
CA SER A 112 -4.00 -1.22 -11.78
C SER A 112 -4.81 -0.16 -11.05
N PHE A 113 -4.16 0.42 -10.05
CA PHE A 113 -4.66 1.55 -9.29
C PHE A 113 -3.50 2.37 -8.73
N THR A 114 -3.80 3.61 -8.36
CA THR A 114 -2.85 4.53 -7.73
C THR A 114 -3.23 4.71 -6.27
N LEU A 115 -2.27 4.55 -5.37
CA LEU A 115 -2.32 4.99 -3.98
C LEU A 115 -1.72 6.39 -3.89
N SER A 116 -2.41 7.28 -3.18
CA SER A 116 -2.02 8.69 -3.03
C SER A 116 -2.32 9.15 -1.61
N HIS A 117 -1.59 10.15 -1.15
CA HIS A 117 -1.85 10.81 0.11
C HIS A 117 -1.85 12.35 -0.09
N PRO A 118 -2.84 13.09 0.43
CA PRO A 118 -2.97 14.52 0.14
C PRO A 118 -1.92 15.41 0.80
N GLN A 119 -1.24 14.92 1.84
CA GLN A 119 -0.31 15.71 2.66
C GLN A 119 1.14 15.21 2.65
N PHE A 120 1.36 13.97 2.21
CA PHE A 120 2.66 13.30 2.31
C PHE A 120 2.93 12.57 1.00
N ASP A 121 4.20 12.52 0.61
CA ASP A 121 4.63 11.71 -0.51
C ASP A 121 4.80 10.27 -0.01
N LEU A 122 4.31 9.31 -0.79
CA LEU A 122 4.49 7.88 -0.59
C LEU A 122 5.75 7.40 -1.31
N SER A 123 6.32 6.32 -0.80
CA SER A 123 7.54 5.69 -1.29
C SER A 123 7.46 4.16 -1.26
N LEU A 124 8.40 3.50 -1.91
CA LEU A 124 8.55 2.05 -1.85
C LEU A 124 8.91 1.56 -0.45
N LEU A 125 9.43 2.42 0.43
CA LEU A 125 9.71 2.07 1.83
C LEU A 125 8.43 1.85 2.63
N ASP A 126 7.32 2.48 2.22
CA ASP A 126 6.04 2.33 2.93
C ASP A 126 5.39 0.96 2.70
N ILE A 127 5.89 0.18 1.73
CA ILE A 127 5.40 -1.15 1.38
C ILE A 127 6.50 -2.21 1.37
N GLU A 128 7.76 -1.86 1.61
CA GLU A 128 8.84 -2.83 1.57
C GLU A 128 8.72 -3.84 2.71
N ALA A 129 9.01 -5.11 2.43
CA ALA A 129 8.89 -6.19 3.41
C ALA A 129 7.50 -6.34 4.06
N MET A 130 6.47 -5.65 3.56
CA MET A 130 5.09 -5.73 4.03
C MET A 130 4.40 -6.95 3.45
N ASP A 131 3.42 -7.50 4.18
CA ASP A 131 2.64 -8.64 3.72
C ASP A 131 1.52 -8.21 2.78
N PHE A 132 1.24 -9.04 1.79
CA PHE A 132 0.22 -8.87 0.77
C PHE A 132 -0.67 -10.11 0.72
N THR A 133 -1.97 -9.88 0.55
CA THR A 133 -2.99 -10.90 0.35
C THR A 133 -3.80 -10.53 -0.87
N VAL A 134 -3.94 -11.48 -1.80
CA VAL A 134 -4.75 -11.35 -3.00
C VAL A 134 -5.86 -12.39 -2.96
N VAL A 135 -7.08 -11.96 -3.26
CA VAL A 135 -8.25 -12.85 -3.40
C VAL A 135 -8.65 -12.89 -4.86
N LEU A 136 -8.67 -14.10 -5.41
CA LEU A 136 -9.15 -14.43 -6.74
C LEU A 136 -10.55 -15.04 -6.65
N GLU A 137 -11.42 -14.75 -7.61
CA GLU A 137 -12.58 -15.59 -7.87
C GLU A 137 -12.12 -16.89 -8.54
N ASP A 138 -12.82 -17.99 -8.28
CA ASP A 138 -12.58 -19.25 -8.97
C ASP A 138 -13.31 -19.23 -10.32
N ALA A 139 -12.57 -19.43 -11.41
CA ALA A 139 -13.13 -19.41 -12.77
C ALA A 139 -14.16 -20.53 -13.01
N GLU A 140 -14.00 -21.66 -12.34
CA GLU A 140 -14.82 -22.87 -12.53
C GLU A 140 -15.94 -22.99 -11.48
N ALA A 141 -15.86 -22.22 -10.39
CA ALA A 141 -16.84 -22.23 -9.31
C ALA A 141 -17.24 -20.81 -8.88
N SER A 142 -18.41 -20.36 -9.33
CA SER A 142 -18.95 -18.99 -9.14
C SER A 142 -19.11 -18.49 -7.70
N ASP A 143 -18.90 -19.33 -6.69
CA ASP A 143 -18.97 -18.99 -5.27
C ASP A 143 -17.69 -19.35 -4.50
N ALA A 144 -16.67 -19.87 -5.18
CA ALA A 144 -15.37 -20.16 -4.59
C ALA A 144 -14.41 -19.01 -4.84
N SER A 145 -13.52 -18.82 -3.87
CA SER A 145 -12.45 -17.83 -3.96
C SER A 145 -11.15 -18.44 -3.48
N VAL A 146 -10.07 -18.17 -4.20
CA VAL A 146 -8.71 -18.55 -3.82
C VAL A 146 -8.05 -17.36 -3.15
N THR A 147 -7.31 -17.61 -2.09
CA THR A 147 -6.58 -16.57 -1.36
C THR A 147 -5.11 -16.91 -1.33
N ILE A 148 -4.28 -15.94 -1.70
CA ILE A 148 -2.85 -16.12 -1.87
C ILE A 148 -2.15 -15.01 -1.08
N GLY A 149 -1.19 -15.40 -0.24
CA GLY A 149 -0.44 -14.49 0.61
C GLY A 149 1.06 -14.53 0.31
N GLY A 150 1.71 -13.37 0.35
CA GLY A 150 3.15 -13.21 0.18
C GLY A 150 3.64 -11.93 0.82
N SER A 151 4.91 -11.60 0.61
CA SER A 151 5.51 -10.39 1.16
C SER A 151 6.26 -9.66 0.05
N ALA A 152 6.21 -8.33 0.07
CA ALA A 152 7.04 -7.52 -0.81
C ALA A 152 8.53 -7.76 -0.50
N PRO A 153 9.42 -7.71 -1.50
CA PRO A 153 10.85 -7.72 -1.24
C PRO A 153 11.26 -6.42 -0.53
N ALA A 154 12.47 -6.39 0.00
CA ALA A 154 13.09 -5.11 0.37
C ALA A 154 13.12 -4.21 -0.88
N ALA A 155 12.91 -2.91 -0.70
CA ALA A 155 13.18 -1.96 -1.76
C ALA A 155 14.68 -2.02 -1.99
N THR A 156 15.11 -2.70 -3.06
CA THR A 156 16.48 -2.55 -3.52
C THR A 156 16.63 -1.06 -3.79
N GLU A 157 17.46 -0.36 -3.01
CA GLU A 157 17.84 1.00 -3.33
C GLU A 157 18.21 0.97 -4.81
N MET A 158 17.40 1.63 -5.65
CA MET A 158 17.65 1.66 -7.08
C MET A 158 19.09 2.13 -7.21
N ASP A 159 19.95 1.21 -7.65
CA ASP A 159 21.40 1.41 -7.83
C ASP A 159 21.60 2.86 -8.23
N GLU A 160 22.14 3.66 -7.31
CA GLU A 160 22.37 5.08 -7.53
C GLU A 160 23.02 5.17 -8.91
N PRO A 161 22.46 5.94 -9.87
CA PRO A 161 22.93 5.91 -11.25
C PRO A 161 24.44 6.08 -11.18
N PRO A 162 25.22 5.17 -11.79
CA PRO A 162 26.65 5.05 -11.52
C PRO A 162 27.23 6.44 -11.60
N GLN A 163 27.65 6.97 -10.44
CA GLN A 163 28.13 8.33 -10.34
C GLN A 163 29.12 8.49 -11.48
N GLU A 164 28.81 9.37 -12.45
CA GLU A 164 29.70 9.64 -13.56
C GLU A 164 31.02 10.04 -12.92
N GLN A 165 31.98 9.09 -12.87
CA GLN A 165 33.28 9.39 -12.34
C GLN A 165 33.73 10.60 -13.15
N PRO A 166 34.05 11.74 -12.49
CA PRO A 166 34.52 12.91 -13.22
C PRO A 166 35.64 12.41 -14.13
N PRO A 167 35.63 12.79 -15.42
CA PRO A 167 36.60 12.29 -16.38
C PRO A 167 37.97 12.41 -15.75
N ALA A 168 38.69 11.30 -15.66
CA ALA A 168 40.00 11.25 -15.02
C ALA A 168 40.82 12.42 -15.56
N GLU A 169 41.02 13.44 -14.71
CA GLU A 169 41.85 14.57 -15.08
C GLU A 169 43.22 13.97 -15.36
N ASP A 170 43.65 14.06 -16.62
CA ASP A 170 44.96 13.65 -17.08
C ASP A 170 45.99 14.49 -16.34
N ALA A 171 46.37 14.01 -15.16
CA ALA A 171 47.39 14.58 -14.32
C ALA A 171 48.74 14.37 -15.01
N THR A 172 49.02 15.21 -16.00
CA THR A 172 50.39 15.54 -16.41
C THR A 172 51.04 16.28 -15.24
N GLN A 173 51.51 15.48 -14.30
CA GLN A 173 52.20 15.85 -13.09
C GLN A 173 53.61 16.34 -13.44
N ASP A 174 53.74 17.64 -13.72
CA ASP A 174 55.01 18.36 -13.57
C ASP A 174 55.16 18.69 -12.07
N ALA A 175 55.97 17.88 -11.38
CA ALA A 175 56.12 17.92 -9.94
C ALA A 175 57.04 19.07 -9.49
N PRO A 176 56.59 20.03 -8.66
CA PRO A 176 57.51 20.82 -7.85
C PRO A 176 57.95 20.04 -6.61
N PRO A 177 59.16 20.29 -6.09
CA PRO A 177 59.73 19.55 -4.97
C PRO A 177 58.97 19.79 -3.67
N GLN A 178 58.89 18.72 -2.89
CA GLN A 178 58.23 18.64 -1.59
C GLN A 178 58.85 19.63 -0.59
N ALA A 179 58.00 20.47 0.01
CA ALA A 179 58.31 21.19 1.23
C ALA A 179 57.67 20.45 2.41
N GLU A 180 58.51 19.84 3.24
CA GLU A 180 58.17 19.39 4.59
C GLU A 180 57.71 20.58 5.44
N VAL A 181 56.48 20.60 5.97
CA VAL A 181 56.15 21.42 7.15
C VAL A 181 54.99 20.80 7.95
N LEU A 182 55.39 20.32 9.13
CA LEU A 182 54.74 20.28 10.44
C LEU A 182 53.28 19.82 10.61
N GLU A 183 53.18 18.71 11.33
CA GLU A 183 52.07 18.31 12.20
C GLU A 183 51.78 19.42 13.24
N ASP A 184 50.54 19.90 13.29
CA ASP A 184 50.03 20.70 14.40
C ASP A 184 48.79 20.00 14.98
N GLU A 185 49.02 19.27 16.06
CA GLU A 185 47.98 18.66 16.89
C GLU A 185 47.30 19.76 17.71
N THR A 186 46.10 20.15 17.32
CA THR A 186 45.20 20.89 18.22
C THR A 186 43.97 20.05 18.53
N GLN A 187 44.11 19.28 19.60
CA GLN A 187 43.03 18.61 20.32
C GLN A 187 42.14 19.69 20.94
N VAL A 188 40.94 19.88 20.40
CA VAL A 188 39.93 20.79 20.98
C VAL A 188 38.98 19.96 21.83
N ASP A 189 39.22 20.00 23.13
CA ASP A 189 38.35 19.51 24.20
C ASP A 189 37.13 20.44 24.30
N TYR A 190 35.97 19.97 23.83
CA TYR A 190 34.69 20.61 24.11
C TYR A 190 34.03 19.88 25.28
N GLY A 191 34.32 20.40 26.48
CA GLY A 191 33.68 20.01 27.72
C GLY A 191 32.16 20.14 27.67
N ASP A 192 31.52 19.09 28.17
CA ASP A 192 30.54 19.14 29.27
C ASP A 192 29.98 20.53 29.60
N LEU A 193 28.72 20.79 29.22
CA LEU A 193 27.78 21.60 30.01
C LEU A 193 26.35 21.36 29.49
N GLY A 194 25.49 20.73 30.31
CA GLY A 194 24.05 20.94 30.16
C GLY A 194 23.13 19.79 30.58
N THR A 195 23.27 19.28 31.80
CA THR A 195 22.12 18.63 32.46
C THR A 195 21.19 19.73 32.97
N GLY A 196 19.97 19.75 32.46
CA GLY A 196 18.93 20.62 32.97
C GLY A 196 17.83 20.80 31.95
N LEU A 197 16.69 20.15 32.19
CA LEU A 197 15.39 20.80 32.32
C LEU A 197 14.35 19.70 32.55
N ASP A 198 14.18 19.34 33.83
CA ASP A 198 12.95 18.72 34.33
C ASP A 198 11.82 19.74 34.18
N GLY A 199 11.10 19.66 33.07
CA GLY A 199 9.87 20.39 32.82
C GLY A 199 8.67 19.49 33.00
N ALA A 200 8.19 19.36 34.23
CA ALA A 200 6.88 18.79 34.53
C ALA A 200 5.80 19.69 33.91
N VAL A 201 5.23 19.27 32.78
CA VAL A 201 3.98 19.83 32.25
C VAL A 201 2.85 18.96 32.79
N THR A 202 2.32 19.35 33.95
CA THR A 202 0.96 19.01 34.36
C THR A 202 0.04 20.03 33.70
N GLY A 203 -0.46 19.67 32.52
CA GLY A 203 -1.53 20.37 31.83
C GLY A 203 -2.78 19.50 31.83
N ASP A 204 -3.49 19.51 32.96
CA ASP A 204 -4.93 19.31 32.98
C ASP A 204 -5.54 20.48 32.21
N ASP A 205 -6.04 20.29 30.99
CA ASP A 205 -7.05 21.18 30.42
C ASP A 205 -7.83 20.48 29.30
N ASP A 206 -9.15 20.44 29.52
CA ASP A 206 -10.22 20.38 28.53
C ASP A 206 -10.41 19.09 27.72
N LEU A 207 -10.97 18.10 28.41
CA LEU A 207 -11.94 17.17 27.83
C LEU A 207 -13.11 17.96 27.22
N LEU A 208 -13.03 18.24 25.92
CA LEU A 208 -14.18 18.67 25.13
C LEU A 208 -15.18 17.50 25.08
N LEU A 209 -16.15 17.56 25.98
CA LEU A 209 -17.42 16.86 25.88
C LEU A 209 -18.09 17.30 24.57
N LEU A 210 -17.86 16.54 23.50
CA LEU A 210 -18.70 16.62 22.31
C LEU A 210 -20.10 16.17 22.69
N ASP A 211 -21.04 17.10 22.58
CA ASP A 211 -22.47 16.90 22.76
C ASP A 211 -22.97 15.68 21.96
N PRO A 212 -23.87 14.85 22.50
CA PRO A 212 -24.53 13.83 21.71
C PRO A 212 -25.41 14.51 20.65
N LEU A 213 -25.04 14.34 19.38
CA LEU A 213 -25.88 14.71 18.24
C LEU A 213 -27.25 14.02 18.39
N THR A 214 -28.28 14.85 18.43
CA THR A 214 -29.69 14.49 18.52
C THR A 214 -30.13 13.65 17.32
N GLU A 215 -30.77 12.51 17.60
CA GLU A 215 -31.57 11.70 16.68
C GLU A 215 -32.78 12.50 16.15
N GLU A 216 -32.62 13.35 15.14
CA GLU A 216 -33.75 13.79 14.32
C GLU A 216 -33.28 14.10 12.90
N GLN A 217 -33.13 13.06 12.08
CA GLN A 217 -33.25 13.15 10.61
C GLN A 217 -33.47 11.76 10.01
N GLN A 218 -34.60 11.14 10.36
CA GLN A 218 -35.21 10.12 9.50
C GLN A 218 -35.70 10.84 8.23
N ALA A 219 -34.85 10.90 7.23
CA ALA A 219 -35.25 11.27 5.88
C ALA A 219 -35.91 10.05 5.24
N ASP A 220 -37.17 10.24 4.84
CA ASP A 220 -37.96 9.39 3.96
C ASP A 220 -37.12 8.81 2.81
N PHE A 221 -36.87 7.51 2.86
CA PHE A 221 -36.47 6.76 1.67
C PHE A 221 -37.73 6.47 0.85
N ASP A 222 -38.04 7.42 -0.03
CA ASP A 222 -38.94 7.26 -1.16
C ASP A 222 -38.50 6.04 -1.97
N THR A 223 -39.33 5.01 -1.99
CA THR A 223 -39.04 3.72 -2.63
C THR A 223 -39.38 3.86 -4.12
N PRO A 224 -38.43 3.77 -5.07
CA PRO A 224 -38.79 3.80 -6.48
C PRO A 224 -39.64 2.57 -6.82
N GLU A 225 -40.80 2.84 -7.40
CA GLU A 225 -41.77 1.85 -7.91
C GLU A 225 -41.09 0.85 -8.85
N ASP A 226 -41.31 -0.43 -8.58
CA ASP A 226 -40.94 -1.59 -9.38
C ASP A 226 -41.72 -1.61 -10.71
N PRO A 227 -41.08 -1.46 -11.89
CA PRO A 227 -41.78 -1.46 -13.17
C PRO A 227 -41.89 -2.84 -13.82
N PHE A 228 -41.56 -3.95 -13.14
CA PHE A 228 -41.73 -5.28 -13.73
C PHE A 228 -43.12 -5.86 -13.46
N GLN A 229 -44.13 -5.24 -14.08
CA GLN A 229 -45.38 -5.94 -14.37
C GLN A 229 -45.19 -6.83 -15.61
N ASP A 230 -45.10 -8.13 -15.36
CA ASP A 230 -45.39 -9.20 -16.31
C ASP A 230 -46.75 -8.98 -17.00
N PRO A 231 -46.85 -9.23 -18.31
CA PRO A 231 -48.09 -9.71 -18.88
C PRO A 231 -47.92 -11.08 -19.54
N LEU A 232 -48.49 -12.07 -18.86
CA LEU A 232 -49.48 -13.03 -19.36
C LEU A 232 -49.28 -13.65 -20.76
N GLU A 233 -49.17 -14.97 -20.71
CA GLU A 233 -49.65 -15.98 -21.66
C GLU A 233 -50.56 -15.48 -22.80
N VAL A 234 -50.20 -15.83 -24.03
CA VAL A 234 -51.20 -16.22 -25.03
C VAL A 234 -50.73 -17.49 -25.74
N ALA A 235 -51.66 -18.45 -25.78
CA ALA A 235 -51.67 -19.79 -26.37
C ALA A 235 -50.90 -20.04 -27.68
#